data_AF-A0A920HH92-F1
#
_entry.id   AF-A0A920HH92-F1
#
_cell.length_a   1.000
_cell.length_b   1.000
_cell.length_c   1.000
_cell.angle_alpha   90.00
_cell.angle_beta   90.00
_cell.angle_gamma   90.00
#
_symmetry.space_group_name_H-M   'P 1'
#
loop_
_entity.id
_entity.type
_entity.pdbx_description
1 polymer ?
#
loop_
_entity_poly.entity_id
_entity_poly.type
_entity_poly.pdbx_seq_one_letter_code
_entity_poly.pdbx_strand_id
1 'polypeptide(L)'
;MIVTRVENKKFIEKGIEHVAVFKKKDSRTIYNMIYRDGKTGITFIKRFNVTGVTRDKIYNLTTDHPKTILLHLTSNPNGEADIVTIILRQSGSIKKLKWDLDFADLSIKGRSVKGNIVSKHTVQKVLFKEKGLSTLKPRKIWFDETVQRINVDGRGELLGEFKADDDLIIFQQSGKFKIVKPDINMHFPEDMIILEKLDRVKPVTVVYNNLKKKKYFVKRFTIGLTKGTQNYIEKSKDLETELVLTDWKPVIEIVYRDKSIETKKIDLSNFISVKGLKAKGNQLEHKEIKLINKLDPIPYEPPLNDLNNIEVVDEKIDTNFNNDEVSTQTKLDF
;
A
#
# COMPACT_ATOMS: atom_id res chain seq x y z
N MET A 1 -15.16 19.30 -16.57
CA MET A 1 -15.14 17.84 -16.33
C MET A 1 -16.24 17.18 -17.13
N ILE A 2 -15.96 16.03 -17.73
CA ILE A 2 -16.93 15.18 -18.42
C ILE A 2 -16.63 13.72 -18.11
N VAL A 3 -17.66 12.87 -18.09
CA VAL A 3 -17.50 11.41 -18.02
C VAL A 3 -18.22 10.80 -19.22
N THR A 4 -17.46 10.08 -20.04
CA THR A 4 -17.95 9.38 -21.23
C THR A 4 -17.75 7.88 -21.07
N ARG A 5 -18.50 7.09 -21.86
CA ARG A 5 -18.15 5.69 -22.11
C ARG A 5 -16.79 5.62 -22.82
N VAL A 6 -16.03 4.56 -22.52
CA VAL A 6 -14.80 4.22 -23.25
C VAL A 6 -15.17 3.71 -24.63
N GLU A 7 -14.59 4.31 -25.66
CA GLU A 7 -14.78 3.99 -27.08
C GLU A 7 -13.40 3.86 -27.74
N ASN A 8 -13.31 3.14 -28.87
CA ASN A 8 -12.04 2.92 -29.57
C ASN A 8 -11.34 4.23 -29.98
N LYS A 9 -12.12 5.25 -30.35
CA LYS A 9 -11.63 6.59 -30.68
C LYS A 9 -12.75 7.61 -30.46
N LYS A 10 -12.57 8.52 -29.50
CA LYS A 10 -13.48 9.64 -29.26
C LYS A 10 -12.67 10.89 -28.98
N PHE A 11 -12.98 11.97 -29.69
CA PHE A 11 -12.45 13.28 -29.37
C PHE A 11 -13.23 13.87 -28.19
N ILE A 12 -12.52 14.37 -27.18
CA ILE A 12 -13.12 15.05 -26.02
C ILE A 12 -12.87 16.55 -26.17
N GLU A 13 -11.69 17.02 -25.77
CA GLU A 13 -11.21 18.39 -25.97
C GLU A 13 -9.67 18.37 -25.97
N LYS A 14 -9.06 19.53 -26.23
CA LYS A 14 -7.61 19.75 -26.05
C LYS A 14 -7.33 20.24 -24.62
N GLY A 15 -6.09 20.07 -24.15
CA GLY A 15 -5.68 20.57 -22.82
C GLY A 15 -6.27 19.77 -21.66
N ILE A 16 -6.30 18.44 -21.78
CA ILE A 16 -6.81 17.57 -20.73
C ILE A 16 -5.78 17.48 -19.59
N GLU A 17 -6.16 17.98 -18.42
CA GLU A 17 -5.31 18.00 -17.22
C GLU A 17 -5.27 16.66 -16.48
N HIS A 18 -6.37 15.89 -16.53
CA HIS A 18 -6.48 14.63 -15.80
C HIS A 18 -7.46 13.67 -16.48
N VAL A 19 -7.08 12.39 -16.55
CA VAL A 19 -7.91 11.28 -17.05
C VAL A 19 -7.87 10.13 -16.05
N ALA A 20 -9.04 9.59 -15.71
CA ALA A 20 -9.16 8.43 -14.83
C ALA A 20 -10.45 7.65 -15.13
N VAL A 21 -10.48 6.40 -14.67
CA VAL A 21 -11.69 5.58 -14.69
C VAL A 21 -12.66 6.09 -13.62
N PHE A 22 -13.86 6.50 -14.03
CA PHE A 22 -14.87 6.99 -13.11
C PHE A 22 -15.54 5.83 -12.34
N LYS A 23 -15.35 5.79 -11.02
CA LYS A 23 -16.01 4.85 -10.13
C LYS A 23 -17.27 5.51 -9.52
N LYS A 24 -18.46 5.02 -9.89
CA LYS A 24 -19.73 5.55 -9.36
C LYS A 24 -19.78 5.33 -7.84
N LYS A 25 -20.29 6.33 -7.09
CA LYS A 25 -20.32 6.36 -5.62
C LYS A 25 -18.95 6.40 -4.94
N ASP A 26 -17.87 6.71 -5.66
CA ASP A 26 -16.57 6.91 -5.03
C ASP A 26 -16.55 8.21 -4.23
N SER A 27 -16.54 8.08 -2.91
CA SER A 27 -16.40 9.19 -1.98
C SER A 27 -14.98 9.37 -1.44
N ARG A 28 -14.05 8.47 -1.79
CA ARG A 28 -12.67 8.46 -1.28
C ARG A 28 -11.71 9.23 -2.17
N THR A 29 -11.90 9.20 -3.49
CA THR A 29 -11.09 10.02 -4.38
C THR A 29 -11.44 11.49 -4.19
N ILE A 30 -10.49 12.26 -3.63
CA ILE A 30 -10.61 13.70 -3.41
C ILE A 30 -9.72 14.43 -4.40
N TYR A 31 -10.30 15.42 -5.07
CA TYR A 31 -9.58 16.34 -5.92
C TYR A 31 -9.21 17.58 -5.12
N ASN A 32 -7.92 17.89 -5.08
CA ASN A 32 -7.40 19.13 -4.51
C ASN A 32 -7.21 20.11 -5.67
N MET A 33 -7.85 21.28 -5.61
CA MET A 33 -7.89 22.21 -6.73
C MET A 33 -7.65 23.65 -6.27
N ILE A 34 -6.78 24.36 -7.00
CA ILE A 34 -6.62 25.82 -6.91
C ILE A 34 -6.87 26.41 -8.29
N TYR A 35 -7.71 27.43 -8.36
CA TYR A 35 -7.99 28.14 -9.59
C TYR A 35 -8.16 29.64 -9.33
N ARG A 36 -7.84 30.45 -10.34
CA ARG A 36 -8.08 31.89 -10.34
C ARG A 36 -9.36 32.17 -11.11
N ASP A 37 -10.34 32.77 -10.43
CA ASP A 37 -11.60 33.17 -11.05
C ASP A 37 -11.37 34.29 -12.07
N GLY A 38 -11.80 34.05 -13.30
CA GLY A 38 -11.64 35.02 -14.39
C GLY A 38 -12.48 36.28 -14.24
N LYS A 39 -13.58 36.23 -13.47
CA LYS A 39 -14.46 37.39 -13.25
C LYS A 39 -13.90 38.33 -12.20
N THR A 40 -13.48 37.80 -11.05
CA THR A 40 -13.03 38.61 -9.90
C THR A 40 -11.51 38.72 -9.76
N GLY A 41 -10.74 37.86 -10.45
CA GLY A 41 -9.28 37.77 -10.26
C GLY A 41 -8.86 37.10 -8.94
N ILE A 42 -9.81 36.74 -8.08
CA ILE A 42 -9.56 36.09 -6.79
C ILE A 42 -9.17 34.63 -7.03
N THR A 43 -8.15 34.16 -6.31
CA THR A 43 -7.77 32.75 -6.30
C THR A 43 -8.53 32.00 -5.22
N PHE A 44 -9.15 30.88 -5.61
CA PHE A 44 -9.87 29.98 -4.73
C PHE A 44 -9.17 28.63 -4.61
N ILE A 45 -9.35 27.98 -3.46
CA ILE A 45 -8.90 26.63 -3.16
C ILE A 45 -10.08 25.79 -2.71
N LYS A 46 -10.15 24.54 -3.16
CA LYS A 46 -11.18 23.61 -2.72
C LYS A 46 -10.75 22.15 -2.79
N ARG A 47 -11.46 21.35 -2.00
CA ARG A 47 -11.38 19.89 -1.99
C ARG A 47 -12.76 19.33 -2.26
N PHE A 48 -12.85 18.40 -3.20
CA PHE A 48 -14.12 17.81 -3.58
C PHE A 48 -13.99 16.37 -4.06
N ASN A 49 -15.06 15.60 -3.88
CA ASN A 49 -15.22 14.29 -4.50
C ASN A 49 -16.26 14.36 -5.63
N VAL A 50 -16.28 13.33 -6.47
CA VAL A 50 -17.29 13.18 -7.52
C VAL A 50 -17.95 11.82 -7.41
N THR A 51 -19.05 11.75 -6.68
CA THR A 51 -19.79 10.51 -6.43
C THR A 51 -20.77 10.13 -7.56
N GLY A 52 -21.20 11.12 -8.35
CA GLY A 52 -22.20 10.92 -9.40
C GLY A 52 -22.23 12.03 -10.45
N VAL A 53 -22.44 11.61 -11.70
CA VAL A 53 -22.54 12.47 -12.89
C VAL A 53 -23.51 11.85 -13.90
N THR A 54 -24.13 12.69 -14.73
CA THR A 54 -24.76 12.27 -15.97
C THR A 54 -23.69 12.12 -17.04
N ARG A 55 -23.70 11.01 -17.78
CA ARG A 55 -22.74 10.77 -18.87
C ARG A 55 -22.87 11.84 -19.96
N ASP A 56 -21.75 12.14 -20.59
CA ASP A 56 -21.62 13.10 -21.70
C ASP A 56 -22.06 14.54 -21.37
N LYS A 57 -22.41 14.83 -20.10
CA LYS A 57 -22.68 16.17 -19.61
C LYS A 57 -21.38 16.84 -19.15
N ILE A 58 -21.16 18.06 -19.64
CA ILE A 58 -20.05 18.91 -19.19
C ILE A 58 -20.44 19.56 -17.85
N TYR A 59 -19.57 19.37 -16.85
CA TYR A 59 -19.68 20.02 -15.54
C TYR A 59 -18.53 21.00 -15.37
N ASN A 60 -18.87 22.26 -15.12
CA ASN A 60 -17.89 23.27 -14.74
C ASN A 60 -17.42 23.01 -13.29
N LEU A 61 -16.09 23.00 -13.09
CA LEU A 61 -15.46 22.83 -11.79
C LEU A 61 -15.06 24.17 -11.16
N THR A 62 -15.26 25.28 -11.85
CA THR A 62 -14.95 26.64 -11.38
C THR A 62 -16.17 27.54 -11.59
N THR A 63 -15.95 28.84 -11.56
CA THR A 63 -16.85 29.82 -12.15
C THR A 63 -16.81 29.73 -13.68
N ASP A 64 -17.97 29.89 -14.29
CA ASP A 64 -18.17 29.87 -15.74
C ASP A 64 -17.72 31.20 -16.36
N HIS A 65 -16.41 31.36 -16.48
CA HIS A 65 -15.79 32.55 -17.05
C HIS A 65 -14.57 32.17 -17.90
N PRO A 66 -14.45 32.65 -19.16
CA PRO A 66 -13.37 32.26 -20.07
C PRO A 66 -11.95 32.56 -19.57
N LYS A 67 -11.79 33.60 -18.74
CA LYS A 67 -10.50 33.98 -18.15
C LYS A 67 -10.12 33.20 -16.88
N THR A 68 -10.92 32.21 -16.49
CA THR A 68 -10.61 31.37 -15.32
C THR A 68 -9.42 30.47 -15.63
N ILE A 69 -8.45 30.41 -14.72
CA ILE A 69 -7.22 29.63 -14.91
C ILE A 69 -7.09 28.60 -13.81
N LEU A 70 -6.85 27.35 -14.19
CA LEU A 70 -6.45 26.30 -13.27
C LEU A 70 -4.98 26.51 -12.87
N LEU A 71 -4.70 26.54 -11.56
CA LEU A 71 -3.34 26.73 -11.04
C LEU A 71 -2.76 25.45 -10.45
N HIS A 72 -3.61 24.57 -9.92
CA HIS A 72 -3.20 23.31 -9.33
C HIS A 72 -4.38 22.33 -9.34
N LEU A 73 -4.11 21.08 -9.71
CA LEU A 73 -5.06 19.97 -9.62
C LEU A 73 -4.31 18.68 -9.29
N THR A 74 -4.72 18.00 -8.23
CA THR A 74 -4.29 16.64 -7.93
C THR A 74 -5.50 15.74 -7.70
N SER A 75 -5.38 14.47 -8.07
CA SER A 75 -6.37 13.42 -7.84
C SER A 75 -5.83 12.48 -6.79
N ASN A 76 -6.50 12.40 -5.63
CA ASN A 76 -6.01 11.73 -4.44
C ASN A 76 -6.97 10.59 -4.07
N PRO A 77 -6.71 9.34 -4.51
CA PRO A 77 -7.63 8.21 -4.34
C PRO A 77 -7.99 7.89 -2.89
N ASN A 78 -7.15 8.30 -1.94
CA ASN A 78 -7.37 8.10 -0.52
C ASN A 78 -7.63 9.41 0.23
N GLY A 79 -7.91 10.50 -0.48
CA GLY A 79 -8.11 11.80 0.13
C GLY A 79 -6.85 12.35 0.78
N GLU A 80 -5.69 12.04 0.21
CA GLU A 80 -4.42 12.71 0.49
C GLU A 80 -4.59 14.23 0.31
N ALA A 81 -4.01 14.99 1.23
CA ALA A 81 -4.02 16.44 1.21
C ALA A 81 -2.60 16.95 0.98
N ASP A 82 -2.33 17.55 -0.17
CA ASP A 82 -0.98 18.04 -0.47
C ASP A 82 -0.67 19.33 0.31
N ILE A 83 0.61 19.61 0.50
CA ILE A 83 1.07 20.94 0.89
C ILE A 83 1.61 21.63 -0.37
N VAL A 84 1.15 22.85 -0.60
CA VAL A 84 1.53 23.66 -1.75
C VAL A 84 2.01 25.04 -1.33
N THR A 85 3.01 25.55 -2.04
CA THR A 85 3.51 26.89 -1.84
C THR A 85 2.86 27.86 -2.84
N ILE A 86 2.20 28.88 -2.32
CA ILE A 86 1.61 29.98 -3.09
C ILE A 86 2.64 31.07 -3.29
N ILE A 87 2.79 31.52 -4.54
CA ILE A 87 3.65 32.66 -4.90
C ILE A 87 2.80 33.73 -5.58
N LEU A 88 2.74 34.92 -5.00
CA LEU A 88 2.05 36.07 -5.57
C LEU A 88 2.94 36.84 -6.54
N ARG A 89 2.30 37.51 -7.50
CA ARG A 89 2.96 38.51 -8.33
C ARG A 89 3.36 39.70 -7.45
N GLN A 90 4.60 40.15 -7.58
CA GLN A 90 5.11 41.29 -6.81
C GLN A 90 4.30 42.56 -7.12
N SER A 91 3.87 43.25 -6.06
CA SER A 91 3.20 44.54 -6.10
C SER A 91 3.50 45.28 -4.79
N GLY A 92 3.72 46.59 -4.86
CA GLY A 92 4.22 47.39 -3.72
C GLY A 92 3.32 47.37 -2.47
N SER A 93 2.06 46.96 -2.58
CA SER A 93 1.12 46.89 -1.46
C SER A 93 1.09 45.53 -0.74
N ILE A 94 1.84 44.52 -1.18
CA ILE A 94 1.74 43.14 -0.68
C ILE A 94 2.85 42.86 0.35
N LYS A 95 2.46 42.60 1.61
CA LYS A 95 3.40 42.28 2.70
C LYS A 95 3.94 40.85 2.64
N LYS A 96 3.14 39.88 2.19
CA LYS A 96 3.51 38.45 2.14
C LYS A 96 3.40 37.93 0.71
N LEU A 97 4.54 37.68 0.06
CA LEU A 97 4.60 37.21 -1.34
C LEU A 97 4.57 35.70 -1.48
N LYS A 98 4.97 34.96 -0.43
CA LYS A 98 5.10 33.50 -0.46
C LYS A 98 4.62 32.90 0.86
N TRP A 99 3.85 31.82 0.79
CA TRP A 99 3.47 31.02 1.95
C TRP A 99 3.02 29.62 1.53
N ASP A 100 2.97 28.70 2.49
CA ASP A 100 2.47 27.35 2.28
C ASP A 100 1.00 27.24 2.69
N LEU A 101 0.25 26.46 1.95
CA LEU A 101 -1.12 26.06 2.26
C LEU A 101 -1.16 24.54 2.35
N ASP A 102 -1.78 24.05 3.41
CA ASP A 102 -2.11 22.65 3.57
C ASP A 102 -3.55 22.41 3.12
N PHE A 103 -3.75 21.44 2.22
CA PHE A 103 -5.09 21.03 1.85
C PHE A 103 -5.84 20.35 3.02
N ALA A 104 -5.16 19.86 4.05
CA ALA A 104 -5.77 19.20 5.19
C ALA A 104 -6.67 20.14 5.99
N ASP A 105 -6.36 21.44 6.00
CA ASP A 105 -7.15 22.49 6.65
C ASP A 105 -8.53 22.72 6.02
N LEU A 106 -8.74 22.20 4.79
CA LEU A 106 -9.98 22.38 4.05
C LEU A 106 -10.91 21.19 4.21
N SER A 107 -12.16 21.49 4.56
CA SER A 107 -13.22 20.49 4.51
C SER A 107 -13.51 20.05 3.07
N ILE A 108 -13.73 18.75 2.90
CA ILE A 108 -14.17 18.16 1.63
C ILE A 108 -15.64 18.53 1.40
N LYS A 109 -15.94 19.18 0.28
CA LYS A 109 -17.30 19.63 -0.10
C LYS A 109 -17.66 19.13 -1.51
N GLY A 110 -18.86 19.45 -1.99
CA GLY A 110 -19.29 19.05 -3.34
C GLY A 110 -18.55 19.80 -4.45
N ARG A 111 -18.40 19.19 -5.64
CA ARG A 111 -17.67 19.78 -6.79
C ARG A 111 -18.14 21.17 -7.21
N SER A 112 -19.41 21.50 -6.99
CA SER A 112 -20.04 22.78 -7.38
C SER A 112 -19.69 23.94 -6.46
N VAL A 113 -19.08 23.70 -5.29
CA VAL A 113 -18.73 24.79 -4.39
C VAL A 113 -17.63 25.66 -4.99
N LYS A 114 -17.67 26.96 -4.70
CA LYS A 114 -16.66 27.92 -5.15
C LYS A 114 -15.29 27.65 -4.53
N GLY A 115 -15.26 27.27 -3.25
CA GLY A 115 -14.04 27.10 -2.47
C GLY A 115 -13.74 28.27 -1.55
N ASN A 116 -12.68 28.14 -0.77
CA ASN A 116 -12.18 29.17 0.14
C ASN A 116 -11.25 30.13 -0.61
N ILE A 117 -11.13 31.37 -0.13
CA ILE A 117 -10.25 32.36 -0.75
C ILE A 117 -8.81 32.08 -0.34
N VAL A 118 -7.91 31.93 -1.31
CA VAL A 118 -6.46 31.89 -1.11
C VAL A 118 -5.90 33.30 -1.03
N SER A 119 -6.24 34.12 -2.02
CA SER A 119 -5.76 35.50 -2.14
C SER A 119 -6.65 36.31 -3.04
N LYS A 120 -6.81 37.59 -2.71
CA LYS A 120 -7.40 38.60 -3.60
C LYS A 120 -6.37 39.17 -4.58
N HIS A 121 -5.09 38.98 -4.31
CA HIS A 121 -4.00 39.39 -5.19
C HIS A 121 -3.71 38.31 -6.24
N THR A 122 -3.10 38.73 -7.35
CA THR A 122 -2.75 37.83 -8.44
C THR A 122 -1.71 36.80 -7.98
N VAL A 123 -2.11 35.53 -7.93
CA VAL A 123 -1.19 34.39 -7.79
C VAL A 123 -0.44 34.21 -9.10
N GLN A 124 0.90 34.20 -9.02
CA GLN A 124 1.78 33.96 -10.16
C GLN A 124 1.89 32.48 -10.47
N LYS A 125 2.15 31.65 -9.45
CA LYS A 125 2.23 30.19 -9.57
C LYS A 125 1.96 29.51 -8.24
N VAL A 126 1.57 28.24 -8.33
CA VAL A 126 1.47 27.31 -7.20
C VAL A 126 2.53 26.24 -7.40
N LEU A 127 3.37 26.02 -6.39
CA LEU A 127 4.39 24.97 -6.40
C LEU A 127 3.95 23.83 -5.49
N PHE A 128 4.05 22.60 -5.97
CA PHE A 128 3.93 21.44 -5.12
C PHE A 128 5.10 21.40 -4.14
N LYS A 129 4.82 21.21 -2.85
CA LYS A 129 5.85 21.11 -1.81
C LYS A 129 6.03 19.67 -1.37
N GLU A 130 4.97 19.05 -0.86
CA GLU A 130 5.00 17.66 -0.41
C GLU A 130 3.62 17.01 -0.50
N LYS A 131 3.62 15.69 -0.62
CA LYS A 131 2.41 14.87 -0.59
C LYS A 131 2.02 14.68 0.87
N GLY A 132 0.86 15.16 1.28
CA GLY A 132 0.44 14.96 2.67
C GLY A 132 -0.34 13.66 2.87
N LEU A 133 -0.74 13.46 4.12
CA LEU A 133 -1.34 12.22 4.60
C LEU A 133 -2.82 12.12 4.18
N SER A 134 -3.34 10.89 4.24
CA SER A 134 -4.78 10.65 4.06
C SER A 134 -5.58 11.35 5.15
N THR A 135 -6.48 12.24 4.73
CA THR A 135 -7.41 12.95 5.64
C THR A 135 -8.70 12.17 5.92
N LEU A 136 -8.86 11.00 5.31
CA LEU A 136 -10.04 10.15 5.49
C LEU A 136 -9.88 9.22 6.69
N LYS A 137 -11.01 8.97 7.38
CA LYS A 137 -11.07 7.98 8.46
C LYS A 137 -10.74 6.56 7.94
N PRO A 138 -10.14 5.70 8.78
CA PRO A 138 -10.00 4.29 8.49
C PRO A 138 -11.36 3.67 8.14
N ARG A 139 -11.37 2.71 7.20
CA ARG A 139 -12.58 1.97 6.85
C ARG A 139 -12.44 0.51 7.26
N LYS A 140 -13.52 -0.07 7.76
CA LYS A 140 -13.60 -1.51 7.98
C LYS A 140 -13.73 -2.22 6.64
N ILE A 141 -13.00 -3.32 6.48
CA ILE A 141 -13.07 -4.19 5.31
C ILE A 141 -13.36 -5.60 5.79
N TRP A 142 -14.30 -6.26 5.12
CA TRP A 142 -14.67 -7.65 5.40
C TRP A 142 -14.36 -8.53 4.19
N PHE A 143 -14.07 -9.80 4.42
CA PHE A 143 -13.93 -10.83 3.40
C PHE A 143 -15.14 -11.77 3.43
N ASP A 144 -15.81 -11.89 2.30
CA ASP A 144 -16.91 -12.82 2.09
C ASP A 144 -16.37 -14.05 1.37
N GLU A 145 -16.26 -15.16 2.11
CA GLU A 145 -15.73 -16.43 1.63
C GLU A 145 -16.62 -17.08 0.56
N THR A 146 -17.94 -16.86 0.60
CA THR A 146 -18.89 -17.49 -0.34
C THR A 146 -18.70 -16.99 -1.76
N VAL A 147 -18.40 -15.70 -1.92
CA VAL A 147 -18.16 -15.07 -3.23
C VAL A 147 -16.69 -14.76 -3.49
N GLN A 148 -15.81 -15.08 -2.54
CA GLN A 148 -14.38 -14.74 -2.54
C GLN A 148 -14.11 -13.27 -2.88
N ARG A 149 -14.75 -12.35 -2.15
CA ARG A 149 -14.56 -10.89 -2.36
C ARG A 149 -14.50 -10.12 -1.06
N ILE A 150 -13.74 -9.03 -1.07
CA ILE A 150 -13.79 -8.05 0.02
C ILE A 150 -14.92 -7.04 -0.19
N ASN A 151 -15.52 -6.59 0.90
CA ASN A 151 -16.59 -5.61 0.91
C ASN A 151 -16.47 -4.65 2.09
N VAL A 152 -17.32 -3.61 2.10
CA VAL A 152 -17.42 -2.61 3.18
C VAL A 152 -18.80 -2.63 3.84
N ASP A 153 -19.61 -3.64 3.55
CA ASP A 153 -21.03 -3.72 3.93
C ASP A 153 -21.24 -4.54 5.21
N GLY A 154 -20.17 -5.01 5.86
CA GLY A 154 -20.27 -5.83 7.06
C GLY A 154 -20.52 -7.32 6.82
N ARG A 155 -20.28 -7.83 5.60
CA ARG A 155 -20.54 -9.24 5.25
C ARG A 155 -19.29 -10.09 5.33
N GLY A 156 -19.36 -11.20 6.05
CA GLY A 156 -18.25 -12.13 6.23
C GLY A 156 -17.33 -11.74 7.39
N GLU A 157 -16.06 -12.13 7.29
CA GLU A 157 -15.06 -11.94 8.35
C GLU A 157 -14.44 -10.55 8.29
N LEU A 158 -14.30 -9.87 9.43
CA LEU A 158 -13.65 -8.57 9.51
C LEU A 158 -12.12 -8.71 9.37
N LEU A 159 -11.55 -8.19 8.28
CA LEU A 159 -10.09 -8.14 8.08
C LEU A 159 -9.41 -7.02 8.89
N GLY A 160 -10.18 -6.01 9.31
CA GLY A 160 -9.71 -4.90 10.14
C GLY A 160 -10.06 -3.52 9.60
N GLU A 161 -9.50 -2.49 10.23
CA GLU A 161 -9.64 -1.09 9.83
C GLU A 161 -8.44 -0.63 9.01
N PHE A 162 -8.69 -0.11 7.81
CA PHE A 162 -7.67 0.25 6.82
C PHE A 162 -7.62 1.76 6.61
N LYS A 163 -6.43 2.32 6.85
CA LYS A 163 -5.95 3.61 6.36
C LYS A 163 -5.54 3.50 4.89
N ALA A 164 -5.05 4.60 4.33
CA ALA A 164 -4.64 4.67 2.92
C ALA A 164 -3.36 3.89 2.62
N ASP A 165 -2.43 3.92 3.56
CA ASP A 165 -1.10 3.31 3.54
C ASP A 165 -1.12 1.84 3.98
N ASP A 166 -2.19 1.38 4.62
CA ASP A 166 -2.38 -0.02 4.96
C ASP A 166 -2.53 -0.92 3.71
N ASP A 167 -2.03 -2.15 3.82
CA ASP A 167 -2.05 -3.17 2.78
C ASP A 167 -2.69 -4.47 3.30
N LEU A 168 -3.18 -5.29 2.38
CA LEU A 168 -3.50 -6.68 2.63
C LEU A 168 -2.28 -7.56 2.35
N ILE A 169 -2.15 -8.64 3.11
CA ILE A 169 -1.26 -9.74 2.79
C ILE A 169 -2.06 -11.02 2.54
N ILE A 170 -1.67 -11.71 1.47
CA ILE A 170 -2.29 -12.96 1.01
C ILE A 170 -1.21 -14.03 1.01
N PHE A 171 -1.35 -15.09 1.81
CA PHE A 171 -0.48 -16.26 1.73
C PHE A 171 -1.13 -17.35 0.89
N GLN A 172 -0.34 -18.02 0.06
CA GLN A 172 -0.79 -19.03 -0.89
C GLN A 172 -0.09 -20.38 -0.65
N GLN A 173 -0.79 -21.49 -0.92
CA GLN A 173 -0.27 -22.87 -0.84
C GLN A 173 0.94 -23.09 -1.76
N SER A 174 1.04 -22.34 -2.85
CA SER A 174 2.19 -22.36 -3.77
C SER A 174 3.51 -21.79 -3.21
N GLY A 175 3.61 -21.47 -1.92
CA GLY A 175 4.83 -20.97 -1.30
C GLY A 175 5.06 -19.46 -1.47
N LYS A 176 4.00 -18.72 -1.83
CA LYS A 176 4.04 -17.28 -2.15
C LYS A 176 3.17 -16.45 -1.23
N PHE A 177 3.62 -15.24 -0.94
CA PHE A 177 2.73 -14.21 -0.41
C PHE A 177 2.64 -13.03 -1.37
N LYS A 178 1.52 -12.30 -1.30
CA LYS A 178 1.28 -11.11 -2.09
C LYS A 178 0.84 -9.96 -1.19
N ILE A 179 1.50 -8.82 -1.34
CA ILE A 179 1.12 -7.57 -0.68
C ILE A 179 0.39 -6.69 -1.69
N VAL A 180 -0.83 -6.27 -1.34
CA VAL A 180 -1.72 -5.51 -2.23
C VAL A 180 -2.54 -4.47 -1.48
N LYS A 181 -2.87 -3.39 -2.18
CA LYS A 181 -3.86 -2.42 -1.70
C LYS A 181 -5.26 -3.05 -1.74
N PRO A 182 -6.11 -2.84 -0.72
CA PRO A 182 -7.49 -3.32 -0.75
C PRO A 182 -8.31 -2.66 -1.88
N ASP A 183 -8.75 -3.45 -2.86
CA ASP A 183 -9.71 -3.05 -3.90
C ASP A 183 -10.88 -4.04 -3.94
N ILE A 184 -12.12 -3.55 -3.84
CA ILE A 184 -13.35 -4.37 -3.86
C ILE A 184 -13.51 -5.17 -5.16
N ASN A 185 -12.86 -4.73 -6.25
CA ASN A 185 -12.93 -5.39 -7.55
C ASN A 185 -11.76 -6.37 -7.78
N MET A 186 -10.87 -6.55 -6.81
CA MET A 186 -9.76 -7.48 -6.99
C MET A 186 -10.22 -8.93 -6.92
N HIS A 187 -9.54 -9.79 -7.66
CA HIS A 187 -9.70 -11.23 -7.58
C HIS A 187 -8.66 -11.83 -6.62
N PHE A 188 -9.09 -12.83 -5.85
CA PHE A 188 -8.25 -13.57 -4.92
C PHE A 188 -7.78 -14.88 -5.56
N PRO A 189 -6.55 -15.33 -5.26
CA PRO A 189 -6.09 -16.64 -5.71
C PRO A 189 -6.90 -17.78 -5.09
N GLU A 190 -7.14 -18.85 -5.85
CA GLU A 190 -7.85 -20.05 -5.37
C GLU A 190 -7.04 -20.81 -4.30
N ASP A 191 -5.71 -20.76 -4.36
CA ASP A 191 -4.80 -21.42 -3.42
C ASP A 191 -4.47 -20.58 -2.19
N MET A 192 -5.31 -19.59 -1.87
CA MET A 192 -5.14 -18.72 -0.70
C MET A 192 -5.37 -19.48 0.60
N ILE A 193 -4.45 -19.32 1.55
CA ILE A 193 -4.52 -19.91 2.91
C ILE A 193 -4.89 -18.84 3.95
N ILE A 194 -4.28 -17.66 3.84
CA ILE A 194 -4.46 -16.57 4.81
C ILE A 194 -4.68 -15.27 4.06
N LEU A 195 -5.68 -14.50 4.51
CA LEU A 195 -5.95 -13.13 4.13
C LEU A 195 -6.09 -12.29 5.38
N GLU A 196 -5.20 -11.33 5.59
CA GLU A 196 -5.26 -10.42 6.73
C GLU A 196 -4.74 -9.03 6.37
N LYS A 197 -5.01 -8.05 7.25
CA LYS A 197 -4.32 -6.77 7.22
C LYS A 197 -2.83 -7.00 7.50
N LEU A 198 -1.96 -6.44 6.66
CA LEU A 198 -0.52 -6.57 6.83
C LEU A 198 -0.04 -5.87 8.11
N ASP A 199 0.50 -6.66 9.04
CA ASP A 199 1.34 -6.19 10.14
C ASP A 199 2.80 -6.57 9.85
N ARG A 200 3.66 -5.55 9.71
CA ARG A 200 5.07 -5.75 9.33
C ARG A 200 5.96 -6.16 10.51
N VAL A 201 5.50 -5.94 11.73
CA VAL A 201 6.23 -6.28 12.96
C VAL A 201 5.92 -7.72 13.38
N LYS A 202 4.70 -8.19 13.09
CA LYS A 202 4.23 -9.54 13.41
C LYS A 202 5.04 -10.60 12.64
N PRO A 203 5.70 -11.55 13.33
CA PRO A 203 6.40 -12.64 12.66
C PRO A 203 5.43 -13.63 12.02
N VAL A 204 5.78 -14.10 10.83
CA VAL A 204 5.09 -15.17 10.12
C VAL A 204 5.89 -16.45 10.30
N THR A 205 5.20 -17.53 10.66
CA THR A 205 5.77 -18.86 10.82
C THR A 205 5.25 -19.77 9.72
N VAL A 206 6.16 -20.46 9.05
CA VAL A 206 5.86 -21.38 7.97
C VAL A 206 6.46 -22.73 8.28
N VAL A 207 5.64 -23.77 8.20
CA VAL A 207 6.07 -25.16 8.19
C VAL A 207 5.97 -25.68 6.76
N TYR A 208 7.02 -26.32 6.28
CA TYR A 208 7.08 -26.85 4.92
C TYR A 208 7.78 -28.21 4.88
N ASN A 209 7.32 -29.08 3.98
CA ASN A 209 7.90 -30.40 3.78
C ASN A 209 8.96 -30.35 2.68
N ASN A 210 10.10 -30.99 2.92
CA ASN A 210 11.05 -31.33 1.87
C ASN A 210 10.84 -32.79 1.45
N LEU A 211 10.17 -32.99 0.32
CA LEU A 211 9.79 -34.30 -0.21
C LEU A 211 10.99 -35.20 -0.49
N LYS A 212 12.10 -34.61 -0.97
CA LYS A 212 13.33 -35.35 -1.26
C LYS A 212 14.00 -35.90 0.00
N LYS A 213 13.99 -35.10 1.08
CA LYS A 213 14.55 -35.49 2.38
C LYS A 213 13.54 -36.21 3.28
N LYS A 214 12.25 -36.18 2.92
CA LYS A 214 11.11 -36.62 3.75
C LYS A 214 11.14 -36.02 5.15
N LYS A 215 11.41 -34.72 5.23
CA LYS A 215 11.58 -33.99 6.50
C LYS A 215 10.86 -32.66 6.47
N TYR A 216 10.22 -32.34 7.58
CA TYR A 216 9.58 -31.05 7.80
C TYR A 216 10.57 -30.03 8.34
N PHE A 217 10.43 -28.79 7.88
CA PHE A 217 11.22 -27.65 8.31
C PHE A 217 10.28 -26.54 8.74
N VAL A 218 10.71 -25.76 9.72
CA VAL A 218 10.01 -24.55 10.18
C VAL A 218 10.89 -23.33 10.02
N LYS A 219 10.28 -22.24 9.56
CA LYS A 219 10.92 -20.96 9.32
C LYS A 219 10.04 -19.86 9.88
N ARG A 220 10.66 -18.87 10.53
CA ARG A 220 9.97 -17.70 11.08
C ARG A 220 10.65 -16.44 10.55
N PHE A 221 9.88 -15.48 10.06
CA PHE A 221 10.40 -14.25 9.42
C PHE A 221 9.40 -13.10 9.55
N THR A 222 9.86 -11.86 9.41
CA THR A 222 9.00 -10.66 9.30
C THR A 222 8.91 -10.18 7.86
N ILE A 223 7.87 -9.40 7.57
CA ILE A 223 7.61 -8.86 6.23
C ILE A 223 8.30 -7.49 6.11
N GLY A 224 9.46 -7.46 5.46
CA GLY A 224 10.16 -6.20 5.12
C GLY A 224 9.40 -5.33 4.13
N LEU A 225 9.94 -4.14 3.80
CA LEU A 225 9.31 -3.08 2.96
C LEU A 225 9.02 -3.45 1.49
N THR A 226 9.10 -4.74 1.16
CA THR A 226 8.85 -5.24 -0.18
C THR A 226 7.38 -5.08 -0.57
N LYS A 227 7.16 -5.01 -1.89
CA LYS A 227 5.82 -4.91 -2.50
C LYS A 227 5.63 -6.01 -3.54
N GLY A 228 4.38 -6.33 -3.83
CA GLY A 228 4.01 -7.33 -4.84
C GLY A 228 4.13 -8.76 -4.33
N THR A 229 4.43 -9.68 -5.25
CA THR A 229 4.49 -11.12 -4.98
C THR A 229 5.90 -11.55 -4.62
N GLN A 230 6.05 -12.28 -3.52
CA GLN A 230 7.32 -12.86 -3.10
C GLN A 230 7.15 -14.32 -2.69
N ASN A 231 8.23 -15.10 -2.78
CA ASN A 231 8.21 -16.47 -2.29
C ASN A 231 8.73 -16.50 -0.84
N TYR A 232 8.00 -17.16 0.05
CA TYR A 232 8.47 -17.40 1.43
C TYR A 232 9.17 -18.76 1.59
N ILE A 233 8.96 -19.67 0.64
CA ILE A 233 9.75 -20.89 0.41
C ILE A 233 10.36 -20.83 -0.99
N GLU A 234 11.50 -21.46 -1.20
CA GLU A 234 12.12 -21.54 -2.52
C GLU A 234 11.20 -22.29 -3.51
N LYS A 235 11.12 -21.81 -4.75
CA LYS A 235 10.31 -22.45 -5.79
C LYS A 235 11.00 -23.76 -6.21
N SER A 236 10.52 -24.87 -5.68
CA SER A 236 10.99 -26.22 -6.01
C SER A 236 9.83 -27.20 -5.98
N LYS A 237 9.88 -28.22 -6.83
CA LYS A 237 8.92 -29.35 -6.77
C LYS A 237 9.13 -30.22 -5.52
N ASP A 238 10.29 -30.09 -4.88
CA ASP A 238 10.64 -30.86 -3.68
C ASP A 238 10.17 -30.18 -2.39
N LEU A 239 9.59 -28.98 -2.47
CA LEU A 239 9.17 -28.18 -1.31
C LEU A 239 7.67 -27.90 -1.38
N GLU A 240 6.96 -28.29 -0.34
CA GLU A 240 5.51 -28.05 -0.21
C GLU A 240 5.22 -27.31 1.10
N THR A 241 4.39 -26.27 1.04
CA THR A 241 3.89 -25.61 2.25
C THR A 241 2.97 -26.56 2.99
N GLU A 242 3.20 -26.77 4.29
CA GLU A 242 2.29 -27.53 5.14
C GLU A 242 1.35 -26.60 5.90
N LEU A 243 1.91 -25.54 6.50
CA LEU A 243 1.16 -24.64 7.36
C LEU A 243 1.78 -23.24 7.33
N VAL A 244 0.92 -22.22 7.35
CA VAL A 244 1.30 -20.83 7.59
C VAL A 244 0.56 -20.34 8.83
N LEU A 245 1.26 -19.69 9.74
CA LEU A 245 0.73 -19.13 10.97
C LEU A 245 1.22 -17.69 11.11
N THR A 246 0.29 -16.77 11.32
CA THR A 246 0.60 -15.35 11.53
C THR A 246 0.55 -14.97 13.00
N ASP A 247 0.27 -15.90 13.91
CA ASP A 247 0.20 -15.64 15.35
C ASP A 247 1.56 -15.26 15.96
N TRP A 248 1.55 -14.38 16.98
CA TRP A 248 2.78 -13.94 17.65
C TRP A 248 3.52 -15.11 18.32
N LYS A 249 2.78 -16.00 18.98
CA LYS A 249 3.31 -17.20 19.64
C LYS A 249 2.55 -18.45 19.17
N PRO A 250 2.84 -18.95 17.96
CA PRO A 250 2.12 -20.07 17.39
C PRO A 250 2.50 -21.38 18.07
N VAL A 251 1.51 -22.23 18.33
CA VAL A 251 1.70 -23.57 18.89
C VAL A 251 1.18 -24.59 17.88
N ILE A 252 1.95 -25.67 17.71
CA ILE A 252 1.54 -26.83 16.90
C ILE A 252 1.62 -28.11 17.73
N GLU A 253 0.88 -29.12 17.31
CA GLU A 253 1.03 -30.49 17.76
C GLU A 253 1.49 -31.38 16.62
N ILE A 254 2.53 -32.16 16.89
CA ILE A 254 3.06 -33.18 15.97
C ILE A 254 2.52 -34.54 16.41
N VAL A 255 1.93 -35.27 15.46
CA VAL A 255 1.54 -36.67 15.63
C VAL A 255 2.52 -37.55 14.86
N TYR A 256 3.14 -38.50 15.53
CA TYR A 256 4.10 -39.42 14.92
C TYR A 256 3.41 -40.57 14.18
N ARG A 257 4.13 -41.20 13.24
CA ARG A 257 3.61 -42.35 12.49
C ARG A 257 3.67 -43.68 13.27
N ASP A 258 4.34 -43.69 14.42
CA ASP A 258 4.56 -44.90 15.21
C ASP A 258 3.26 -45.47 15.79
N LYS A 259 3.26 -46.75 16.18
CA LYS A 259 2.05 -47.45 16.67
C LYS A 259 1.57 -46.94 18.03
N SER A 260 2.45 -46.30 18.80
CA SER A 260 2.10 -45.52 19.98
C SER A 260 1.66 -44.12 19.54
N ILE A 261 0.47 -43.68 19.96
CA ILE A 261 -0.10 -42.35 19.70
C ILE A 261 0.66 -41.30 20.55
N GLU A 262 1.98 -41.20 20.36
CA GLU A 262 2.76 -40.13 20.95
C GLU A 262 2.49 -38.85 20.16
N THR A 263 2.12 -37.79 20.88
CA THR A 263 2.04 -36.44 20.32
C THR A 263 3.01 -35.51 21.04
N LYS A 264 3.47 -34.48 20.33
CA LYS A 264 4.39 -33.48 20.88
C LYS A 264 3.88 -32.09 20.56
N LYS A 265 3.66 -31.29 21.61
CA LYS A 265 3.33 -29.87 21.48
C LYS A 265 4.61 -29.04 21.38
N ILE A 266 4.64 -28.08 20.45
CA ILE A 266 5.79 -27.22 20.23
C ILE A 266 5.33 -25.76 20.13
N ASP A 267 5.87 -24.91 21.00
CA ASP A 267 5.84 -23.46 20.83
C ASP A 267 6.90 -23.04 19.82
N LEU A 268 6.44 -22.64 18.63
CA LEU A 268 7.32 -22.30 17.51
C LEU A 268 8.06 -20.98 17.75
N SER A 269 7.58 -20.13 18.66
CA SER A 269 8.25 -18.87 18.98
C SER A 269 9.54 -19.08 19.77
N ASN A 270 9.57 -20.11 20.62
CA ASN A 270 10.75 -20.55 21.37
C ASN A 270 11.62 -21.53 20.58
N PHE A 271 11.03 -22.28 19.64
CA PHE A 271 11.76 -23.25 18.82
C PHE A 271 12.72 -22.60 17.81
N ILE A 272 12.33 -21.49 17.20
CA ILE A 272 13.14 -20.81 16.17
C ILE A 272 13.02 -19.28 16.28
N SER A 273 14.18 -18.62 16.24
CA SER A 273 14.25 -17.16 16.16
C SER A 273 13.76 -16.64 14.80
N VAL A 274 13.38 -15.36 14.77
CA VAL A 274 13.02 -14.68 13.52
C VAL A 274 14.27 -14.57 12.64
N LYS A 275 14.22 -15.15 11.44
CA LYS A 275 15.27 -15.09 10.42
C LYS A 275 14.85 -14.19 9.26
N GLY A 276 15.78 -13.92 8.35
CA GLY A 276 15.47 -13.22 7.10
C GLY A 276 14.58 -14.04 6.16
N LEU A 277 13.82 -13.35 5.31
CA LEU A 277 12.88 -13.97 4.36
C LEU A 277 13.54 -15.00 3.42
N LYS A 278 14.85 -14.90 3.12
CA LYS A 278 15.55 -15.87 2.26
C LYS A 278 16.23 -17.02 3.04
N ALA A 279 16.23 -16.96 4.37
CA ALA A 279 16.91 -17.97 5.19
C ALA A 279 16.22 -19.33 5.12
N LYS A 280 17.01 -20.40 5.26
CA LYS A 280 16.50 -21.76 5.41
C LYS A 280 15.96 -21.98 6.83
N GLY A 281 14.87 -22.73 6.93
CA GLY A 281 14.28 -23.13 8.20
C GLY A 281 15.14 -24.12 8.99
N ASN A 282 14.75 -24.38 10.24
CA ASN A 282 15.31 -25.47 11.05
C ASN A 282 14.49 -26.74 10.80
N GLN A 283 15.12 -27.91 10.86
CA GLN A 283 14.39 -29.18 10.82
C GLN A 283 13.47 -29.25 12.04
N LEU A 284 12.19 -29.57 11.82
CA LEU A 284 11.19 -29.55 12.88
C LEU A 284 11.35 -30.74 13.83
N GLU A 285 11.59 -31.93 13.28
CA GLU A 285 11.71 -33.16 14.06
C GLU A 285 12.53 -34.22 13.33
N HIS A 286 13.11 -35.17 14.06
CA HIS A 286 13.87 -36.29 13.48
C HIS A 286 13.03 -37.54 13.22
N LYS A 287 11.99 -37.78 14.04
CA LYS A 287 11.05 -38.89 13.86
C LYS A 287 10.13 -38.64 12.64
N GLU A 288 9.58 -39.71 12.06
CA GLU A 288 8.58 -39.59 10.99
C GLU A 288 7.27 -38.98 11.51
N ILE A 289 6.87 -37.87 10.88
CA ILE A 289 5.65 -37.14 11.21
C ILE A 289 4.50 -37.66 10.35
N LYS A 290 3.37 -37.99 10.98
CA LYS A 290 2.12 -38.37 10.33
C LYS A 290 1.24 -37.15 10.04
N LEU A 291 1.11 -36.25 11.01
CA LEU A 291 0.22 -35.09 10.94
C LEU A 291 0.78 -33.93 11.79
N ILE A 292 0.53 -32.70 11.34
CA ILE A 292 0.82 -31.48 12.07
C ILE A 292 -0.49 -30.72 12.28
N ASN A 293 -0.92 -30.58 13.53
CA ASN A 293 -2.13 -29.86 13.90
C ASN A 293 -1.79 -28.44 14.36
N LYS A 294 -2.54 -27.44 13.88
CA LYS A 294 -2.55 -26.10 14.47
C LYS A 294 -3.27 -26.16 15.82
N LEU A 295 -2.66 -25.62 16.87
CA LEU A 295 -3.30 -25.40 18.17
C LEU A 295 -3.53 -23.90 18.40
N ASP A 296 -4.31 -23.58 19.43
CA ASP A 296 -4.47 -22.19 19.86
C ASP A 296 -3.10 -21.57 20.23
N PRO A 297 -2.81 -20.35 19.75
CA PRO A 297 -1.57 -19.67 20.06
C PRO A 297 -1.53 -19.26 21.54
N ILE A 298 -0.32 -19.08 22.07
CA ILE A 298 -0.15 -18.52 23.41
C ILE A 298 -0.55 -17.04 23.35
N PRO A 299 -1.46 -16.56 24.23
CA PRO A 299 -1.82 -15.16 24.29
C PRO A 299 -0.59 -14.25 24.40
N TYR A 300 -0.54 -13.22 23.58
CA TYR A 300 0.54 -12.25 23.57
C TYR A 300 0.02 -10.90 23.10
N GLU A 301 0.26 -9.89 23.92
CA GLU A 301 -0.01 -8.49 23.57
C GLU A 301 1.32 -7.85 23.14
N PRO A 302 1.47 -7.50 21.84
CA PRO A 302 2.67 -6.81 21.41
C PRO A 302 2.73 -5.41 22.03
N PRO A 303 3.94 -4.90 22.33
CA PRO A 303 4.09 -3.50 22.70
C PRO A 303 3.58 -2.60 21.56
N LEU A 304 2.89 -1.52 21.92
CA LEU A 304 2.46 -0.49 20.98
C LEU A 304 3.70 0.18 20.37
N ASN A 305 4.13 -0.28 19.20
CA ASN A 305 5.17 0.39 18.43
C ASN A 305 4.51 1.42 17.50
N ASP A 306 4.83 2.70 17.69
CA ASP A 306 4.54 3.75 16.71
C ASP A 306 5.35 3.45 15.43
N LEU A 307 4.66 2.93 14.41
CA LEU A 307 5.21 2.44 13.14
C LEU A 307 5.88 3.51 12.24
N ASN A 308 6.17 4.70 12.76
CA ASN A 308 6.77 5.80 11.98
C ASN A 308 8.31 5.80 11.95
N ASN A 309 8.99 4.97 12.76
CA ASN A 309 10.46 4.94 12.82
C ASN A 309 11.07 3.60 12.35
N ILE A 310 10.85 3.23 11.09
CA ILE A 310 11.77 2.31 10.41
C ILE A 310 12.72 3.18 9.61
N GLU A 311 13.87 3.53 10.21
CA GLU A 311 14.97 4.15 9.48
C GLU A 311 15.39 3.23 8.33
N VAL A 312 15.35 3.76 7.12
CA VAL A 312 15.94 3.14 5.94
C VAL A 312 17.44 3.14 6.18
N VAL A 313 18.01 2.00 6.55
CA VAL A 313 19.46 1.81 6.44
C VAL A 313 19.73 1.70 4.95
N ASP A 314 20.12 2.82 4.34
CA ASP A 314 20.67 2.83 2.99
C ASP A 314 21.84 1.85 2.95
N GLU A 315 21.78 0.89 2.01
CA GLU A 315 22.93 0.07 1.65
C GLU A 315 24.05 1.02 1.22
N LYS A 316 25.08 1.16 2.07
CA LYS A 316 26.34 1.76 1.66
C LYS A 316 26.89 0.92 0.50
N ILE A 317 26.82 1.49 -0.70
CA ILE A 317 27.61 1.03 -1.83
C ILE A 317 29.06 1.34 -1.47
N ASP A 318 29.84 0.31 -1.12
CA ASP A 318 31.28 0.41 -0.94
C ASP A 318 31.92 0.75 -2.29
N THR A 319 32.12 2.03 -2.56
CA THR A 319 33.05 2.50 -3.60
C THR A 319 34.46 2.59 -3.01
N ASN A 320 35.10 1.44 -2.79
CA ASN A 320 36.56 1.40 -2.64
C ASN A 320 37.19 1.17 -4.02
N PHE A 321 37.38 2.25 -4.77
CA PHE A 321 38.41 2.30 -5.80
C PHE A 321 39.74 2.56 -5.07
N ASN A 322 40.47 1.47 -4.79
CA ASN A 322 41.89 1.56 -4.45
C ASN A 322 42.66 1.93 -5.74
N ASN A 323 43.11 3.18 -5.79
CA ASN A 323 44.29 3.53 -6.56
C ASN A 323 45.51 3.02 -5.79
N ASP A 324 46.13 1.96 -6.29
CA ASP A 324 47.56 1.74 -6.07
C ASP A 324 48.18 1.17 -7.35
N GLU A 325 49.18 1.90 -7.82
CA GLU A 325 50.05 1.57 -8.94
C GLU A 325 50.83 0.28 -8.63
N VAL A 326 50.77 -0.73 -9.50
CA VAL A 326 51.95 -1.56 -9.78
C VAL A 326 51.98 -1.93 -11.26
N SER A 327 53.07 -1.48 -11.88
CA SER A 327 53.64 -1.87 -13.17
C SER A 327 53.38 -3.31 -13.62
N THR A 328 53.00 -3.48 -14.89
CA THR A 328 53.53 -4.57 -15.71
C THR A 328 53.59 -4.13 -17.17
N GLN A 329 54.82 -4.05 -17.66
CA GLN A 329 55.17 -4.10 -19.08
C GLN A 329 54.43 -5.25 -19.77
N THR A 330 53.74 -4.97 -20.87
CA THR A 330 53.91 -5.77 -22.08
C THR A 330 53.75 -4.86 -23.29
N LYS A 331 54.63 -5.09 -24.25
CA LYS A 331 54.98 -4.28 -25.39
C LYS A 331 54.41 -4.96 -26.65
N LEU A 332 54.32 -4.19 -27.74
CA LEU A 332 54.26 -4.61 -29.16
C LEU A 332 52.83 -4.93 -29.67
N ASP A 333 52.40 -4.55 -30.88
CA ASP A 333 53.12 -3.98 -32.02
C ASP A 333 52.15 -3.36 -33.05
N PHE A 334 52.63 -2.29 -33.69
CA PHE A 334 52.22 -1.58 -34.93
C PHE A 334 50.77 -1.12 -35.16
#